data_AF-A0A952SE01-F1
#
_entry.id   AF-A0A952SE01-F1
#
_cell.length_a   1.000
_cell.length_b   1.000
_cell.length_c   1.000
_cell.angle_alpha   90.00
_cell.angle_beta   90.00
_cell.angle_gamma   90.00
#
_symmetry.space_group_name_H-M   'P 1'
#
loop_
_entity.id
_entity.type
_entity.pdbx_description
1 polymer ?
#
loop_
_entity_poly.entity_id
_entity_poly.type
_entity_poly.pdbx_seq_one_letter_code
_entity_poly.pdbx_strand_id
1 'polypeptide(L)'
;MATHPSAGPRLQPWEQDRLVLKTIRALDETFESPYRHRLVFPLGTNIPPEEREALGAILRSLKETGIPDTVAYVTEEELTRAQRDLEDIGYDPDTMMMAMSAPPSPIEYCHFDCR
;
A
#
# COMPACT_ATOMS: atom_id res chain seq x y z
N MET A 1 -1.41 11.30 -8.86
CA MET A 1 -1.29 10.12 -7.97
C MET A 1 -2.50 10.15 -7.04
N ALA A 2 -3.32 9.10 -7.03
CA ALA A 2 -4.43 8.97 -6.09
C ALA A 2 -3.86 8.70 -4.70
N THR A 3 -3.68 9.76 -3.92
CA THR A 3 -3.24 9.64 -2.52
C THR A 3 -4.48 9.49 -1.64
N HIS A 4 -4.44 8.59 -0.66
CA HIS A 4 -5.54 8.43 0.30
C HIS A 4 -5.90 9.79 0.93
N PRO A 5 -7.19 10.14 1.09
CA PRO A 5 -7.61 11.48 1.53
C PRO A 5 -7.04 11.89 2.89
N SER A 6 -6.67 10.92 3.74
CA SER A 6 -6.02 11.18 5.03
C SER A 6 -4.48 11.19 4.99
N ALA A 7 -3.83 10.77 3.90
CA ALA A 7 -2.37 10.67 3.77
C ALA A 7 -1.66 12.04 3.58
N GLY A 8 -2.20 13.08 4.21
CA GLY A 8 -1.58 14.40 4.33
C GLY A 8 -0.83 14.59 5.66
N PRO A 9 -0.31 15.80 5.93
CA PRO A 9 0.51 16.11 7.12
C PRO A 9 -0.25 16.05 8.46
N ARG A 10 -1.52 15.60 8.46
CA ARG A 10 -2.37 15.55 9.65
C ARG A 10 -2.23 14.26 10.46
N LEU A 11 -1.69 13.20 9.85
CA LEU A 11 -1.50 11.91 10.51
C LEU A 11 -0.15 11.85 11.23
N GLN A 12 -0.16 11.29 12.43
CA GLN A 12 1.07 10.86 13.10
C GLN A 12 1.78 9.80 12.24
N PRO A 13 3.12 9.68 12.31
CA PRO A 13 3.86 8.69 11.53
C PRO A 13 3.30 7.25 11.67
N TRP A 14 2.91 6.86 12.88
CA TRP A 14 2.36 5.52 13.13
C TRP A 14 0.95 5.32 12.53
N GLU A 15 0.16 6.37 12.37
CA GLU A 15 -1.15 6.29 11.73
C GLU A 15 -1.01 6.10 10.22
N GLN A 16 0.07 6.67 9.65
CA GLN A 16 0.45 6.41 8.26
C GLN A 16 0.91 4.96 8.10
N ASP A 17 1.75 4.45 9.00
CA ASP A 17 2.15 3.03 8.99
C ASP A 17 0.94 2.10 9.08
N ARG A 18 -0.03 2.44 9.93
CA ARG A 18 -1.29 1.69 10.04
C ARG A 18 -2.09 1.69 8.75
N LEU A 19 -2.21 2.84 8.10
CA LEU A 19 -2.90 2.94 6.82
C LEU A 19 -2.19 2.09 5.76
N VAL A 20 -0.86 2.19 5.66
CA VAL A 20 -0.04 1.41 4.73
C VAL A 20 -0.26 -0.10 4.93
N LEU A 21 -0.18 -0.58 6.18
CA LEU A 21 -0.36 -2.01 6.45
C LEU A 21 -1.76 -2.52 6.16
N LYS A 22 -2.80 -1.70 6.38
CA LYS A 22 -4.17 -2.04 6.00
C LYS A 22 -4.33 -2.10 4.48
N THR A 23 -3.77 -1.13 3.76
CA THR A 23 -3.78 -1.11 2.28
C THR A 23 -3.06 -2.33 1.72
N ILE A 24 -1.88 -2.64 2.24
CA ILE A 24 -1.12 -3.84 1.83
C ILE A 24 -1.97 -5.09 2.05
N ARG A 25 -2.58 -5.24 3.22
CA ARG A 25 -3.46 -6.39 3.52
C ARG A 25 -4.62 -6.53 2.54
N ALA A 26 -5.27 -5.42 2.17
CA ALA A 26 -6.36 -5.45 1.18
C ALA A 26 -5.86 -5.93 -0.19
N LEU A 27 -4.66 -5.49 -0.60
CA LEU A 27 -4.06 -5.91 -1.87
C LEU A 27 -3.49 -7.33 -1.83
N ASP A 28 -3.00 -7.79 -0.68
CA ASP A 28 -2.42 -9.13 -0.46
C ASP A 28 -3.39 -10.27 -0.79
N GLU A 29 -4.69 -10.01 -0.71
CA GLU A 29 -5.71 -11.01 -1.05
C GLU A 29 -5.86 -11.22 -2.55
N THR A 30 -5.50 -10.23 -3.36
CA THR A 30 -5.77 -10.21 -4.80
C THR A 30 -4.50 -10.31 -5.64
N PHE A 31 -3.38 -9.81 -5.13
CA PHE A 31 -2.09 -9.81 -5.78
C PHE A 31 -1.32 -11.12 -5.50
N GLU A 32 -0.67 -11.65 -6.53
CA GLU A 32 0.21 -12.82 -6.40
C GLU A 32 1.59 -12.56 -7.03
N SER A 33 2.59 -12.46 -6.17
CA SER A 33 4.00 -12.31 -6.54
C SER A 33 4.58 -13.64 -7.04
N PRO A 34 5.34 -13.63 -8.16
CA PRO A 34 6.13 -14.79 -8.58
C PRO A 34 7.32 -15.06 -7.66
N TYR A 35 7.68 -14.10 -6.80
CA TYR A 35 8.78 -14.22 -5.85
C TYR A 35 8.24 -14.46 -4.44
N ARG A 36 8.79 -15.48 -3.77
CA ARG A 36 8.50 -15.76 -2.36
C ARG A 36 9.36 -14.90 -1.47
N HIS A 37 8.77 -13.86 -0.92
CA HIS A 37 9.41 -12.99 0.05
C HIS A 37 8.38 -12.46 1.04
N ARG A 38 8.70 -12.56 2.33
CA ARG A 38 7.82 -12.05 3.37
C ARG A 38 8.10 -10.56 3.59
N LEU A 39 7.04 -9.75 3.56
CA LEU A 39 7.15 -8.32 3.85
C LEU A 39 7.78 -8.08 5.23
N VAL A 40 8.90 -7.34 5.24
CA VAL A 40 9.56 -6.89 6.46
C VAL A 40 9.19 -5.43 6.71
N PHE A 41 8.31 -5.19 7.67
CA PHE A 41 7.89 -3.84 8.05
C PHE A 41 8.26 -3.56 9.52
N PRO A 42 9.17 -2.61 9.80
CA PRO A 42 9.56 -2.31 11.17
C PRO A 42 8.47 -1.51 11.89
N LEU A 43 7.86 -2.09 12.93
CA LEU A 43 6.92 -1.38 13.80
C LEU A 43 7.68 -0.49 14.79
N GLY A 44 7.50 0.83 14.67
CA GLY A 44 8.14 1.81 15.55
C GLY A 44 7.75 1.66 17.03
N THR A 45 8.60 2.17 17.92
CA THR A 45 8.31 2.21 19.37
C THR A 45 7.28 3.26 19.77
N ASN A 46 6.94 4.19 18.87
CA ASN A 46 5.95 5.25 19.13
C ASN A 46 4.50 4.79 18.93
N ILE A 47 4.29 3.52 18.52
CA ILE A 47 2.96 2.93 18.31
C ILE A 47 2.39 2.51 19.68
N PRO A 48 1.13 2.83 20.00
CA PRO A 48 0.46 2.29 21.18
C PRO A 48 0.53 0.75 21.22
N PRO A 49 0.71 0.11 22.38
CA PRO A 49 0.95 -1.33 22.47
C PRO A 49 -0.18 -2.18 21.86
N GLU A 50 -1.44 -1.78 22.04
CA GLU A 50 -2.61 -2.45 21.45
C GLU A 50 -2.60 -2.38 19.92
N GLU A 51 -2.33 -1.19 19.37
CA GLU A 51 -2.21 -0.99 17.91
C GLU A 51 -1.00 -1.75 17.35
N ARG A 52 0.12 -1.77 18.08
CA ARG A 52 1.32 -2.53 17.69
C ARG A 52 1.04 -4.02 17.60
N GLU A 53 0.27 -4.58 18.54
CA GLU A 53 -0.13 -5.98 18.50
C GLU A 53 -1.03 -6.27 17.30
N ALA A 54 -2.03 -5.41 17.05
CA ALA A 54 -2.92 -5.52 15.91
C ALA A 54 -2.15 -5.44 14.57
N LEU A 55 -1.20 -4.51 14.43
CA LEU A 55 -0.35 -4.40 13.24
C LEU A 55 0.59 -5.60 13.10
N GLY A 56 1.13 -6.09 14.21
CA GLY A 56 1.91 -7.32 14.22
C GLY A 56 1.10 -8.54 13.78
N ALA A 57 -0.19 -8.61 14.11
CA ALA A 57 -1.09 -9.66 13.66
C ALA A 57 -1.32 -9.57 12.14
N ILE A 58 -1.52 -8.36 11.60
CA ILE A 58 -1.64 -8.12 10.15
C ILE A 58 -0.37 -8.59 9.43
N LEU A 59 0.82 -8.17 9.88
CA LEU A 59 2.09 -8.61 9.29
C LEU A 59 2.29 -10.13 9.32
N ARG A 60 1.75 -10.79 10.35
CA ARG A 60 1.80 -12.25 10.44
C ARG A 60 0.85 -12.95 9.47
N SER A 61 -0.26 -12.31 9.09
CA SER A 61 -1.25 -12.89 8.17
C SER A 61 -0.93 -12.69 6.70
N LEU A 62 -0.01 -11.78 6.35
CA LEU A 62 0.38 -11.55 4.95
C LEU A 62 1.03 -12.78 4.33
N LYS A 63 0.72 -13.03 3.05
CA LYS A 63 1.26 -14.13 2.26
C LYS A 63 2.74 -13.89 1.94
N GLU A 64 3.49 -14.97 1.81
CA GLU A 64 4.88 -14.91 1.32
C GLU A 64 4.96 -14.65 -0.20
N THR A 65 3.86 -14.88 -0.92
CA THR A 65 3.69 -14.52 -2.34
C THR A 65 2.84 -13.27 -2.49
N GLY A 66 2.76 -12.46 -1.44
CA GLY A 66 1.97 -11.24 -1.39
C GLY A 66 2.70 -10.02 -1.95
N ILE A 67 2.31 -8.84 -1.46
CA ILE A 67 2.97 -7.58 -1.83
C ILE A 67 4.42 -7.56 -1.27
N PRO A 68 5.45 -7.36 -2.11
CA PRO A 68 6.85 -7.32 -1.68
C PRO A 68 7.20 -6.00 -0.97
N ASP A 69 8.35 -5.97 -0.31
CA ASP A 69 8.99 -4.79 0.32
C ASP A 69 9.65 -3.82 -0.67
N THR A 70 9.36 -3.97 -1.97
CA THR A 70 9.94 -3.18 -3.05
C THR A 70 8.83 -2.49 -3.86
N VAL A 71 8.68 -2.82 -5.14
CA VAL A 71 7.67 -2.25 -6.04
C VAL A 71 6.80 -3.39 -6.56
N ALA A 72 5.49 -3.28 -6.39
CA ALA A 72 4.50 -4.16 -7.02
C ALA A 72 3.76 -3.41 -8.12
N TYR A 73 3.61 -4.08 -9.26
CA TYR A 73 2.73 -3.65 -10.33
C TYR A 73 1.44 -4.47 -10.21
N VAL A 74 0.35 -3.79 -9.90
CA VAL A 74 -0.97 -4.41 -9.71
C VAL A 74 -1.80 -4.15 -10.96
N THR A 75 -2.49 -5.16 -11.49
CA THR A 75 -3.35 -4.97 -12.66
C THR A 75 -4.65 -4.27 -12.29
N GLU A 76 -5.35 -3.75 -13.29
CA GLU A 76 -6.70 -3.21 -13.12
C GLU A 76 -7.66 -4.24 -12.52
N GLU A 77 -7.62 -5.50 -12.99
CA GLU A 77 -8.51 -6.52 -12.44
C GLU A 77 -8.21 -6.86 -10.97
N GLU A 78 -6.94 -6.92 -10.58
CA GLU A 78 -6.54 -7.14 -9.20
C GLU A 78 -6.99 -6.00 -8.29
N LEU A 79 -6.80 -4.76 -8.74
CA LEU A 79 -7.21 -3.57 -7.99
C LEU A 79 -8.75 -3.49 -7.87
N THR A 80 -9.51 -3.80 -8.93
CA THR A 80 -10.98 -3.84 -8.87
C THR A 80 -11.47 -4.92 -7.90
N ARG A 81 -10.80 -6.07 -7.79
CA ARG A 81 -11.17 -7.10 -6.80
C ARG A 81 -10.94 -6.62 -5.36
N ALA A 82 -9.90 -5.82 -5.13
CA ALA A 82 -9.59 -5.24 -3.82
C ALA A 82 -10.40 -3.97 -3.50
N GLN A 83 -11.18 -3.46 -4.45
CA GLN A 83 -11.85 -2.16 -4.35
C GLN A 83 -12.70 -2.02 -3.08
N ARG A 84 -13.51 -3.04 -2.75
CA ARG A 84 -14.37 -3.01 -1.56
C ARG A 84 -13.56 -2.91 -0.27
N ASP A 85 -12.48 -3.66 -0.16
CA ASP A 85 -11.62 -3.65 1.02
C ASP A 85 -10.86 -2.31 1.15
N LEU A 86 -10.53 -1.69 0.02
CA LEU A 86 -9.93 -0.35 -0.03
C LEU A 86 -10.94 0.74 0.35
N GLU A 87 -12.20 0.63 -0.10
CA GLU A 87 -13.29 1.52 0.32
C GLU A 87 -13.51 1.48 1.85
N ASP A 88 -13.49 0.28 2.44
CA ASP A 88 -13.61 0.09 3.90
C ASP A 88 -12.44 0.75 4.68
N ILE A 89 -11.28 0.93 4.04
CA ILE A 89 -10.12 1.64 4.61
C ILE A 89 -10.26 3.17 4.47
N GLY A 90 -11.09 3.64 3.54
CA GLY A 90 -11.36 5.05 3.28
C GLY A 90 -10.85 5.57 1.93
N TYR A 91 -10.46 4.67 1.01
CA TYR A 91 -10.18 5.06 -0.38
C TYR A 91 -11.47 5.41 -1.10
N ASP A 92 -11.44 6.52 -1.84
CA ASP A 92 -12.57 6.93 -2.66
C ASP A 92 -12.54 6.19 -4.01
N PRO A 93 -13.58 5.40 -4.36
CA PRO A 93 -13.59 4.60 -5.57
C PRO A 93 -13.57 5.43 -6.85
N ASP A 94 -14.22 6.60 -6.83
CA ASP A 94 -14.22 7.53 -7.96
C ASP A 94 -12.81 8.06 -8.23
N THR A 95 -12.08 8.44 -7.17
CA THR A 95 -10.67 8.84 -7.27
C THR A 95 -9.77 7.72 -7.80
N MET A 96 -10.02 6.47 -7.40
CA MET A 96 -9.26 5.32 -7.89
C MET A 96 -9.48 5.09 -9.39
N MET A 97 -10.75 5.07 -9.81
CA MET A 97 -11.15 4.91 -11.21
C MET A 97 -10.64 6.04 -12.10
N MET A 98 -10.67 7.28 -11.60
CA MET A 98 -10.07 8.43 -12.28
C MET A 98 -8.56 8.25 -12.49
N ALA A 99 -7.84 7.73 -11.49
CA ALA A 99 -6.40 7.50 -11.60
C ALA A 99 -6.05 6.41 -12.62
N MET A 100 -6.89 5.39 -12.77
CA MET A 100 -6.73 4.34 -13.78
C MET A 100 -7.07 4.83 -15.18
N SER A 101 -8.06 5.73 -15.30
CA SER A 101 -8.49 6.33 -16.57
C SER A 101 -7.56 7.46 -17.03
N ALA A 102 -6.67 7.94 -16.16
CA ALA A 102 -5.74 9.00 -16.50
C ALA A 102 -4.71 8.50 -17.53
N PRO A 103 -4.33 9.33 -18.53
CA PRO A 103 -3.26 8.97 -19.43
C PRO A 103 -1.96 8.74 -18.62
N PRO A 104 -1.14 7.75 -18.99
CA PRO A 104 0.10 7.46 -18.27
C PRO A 104 0.97 8.72 -18.24
N SER A 105 1.46 9.07 -17.05
CA SER A 105 2.36 10.21 -16.91
C SER A 105 3.63 9.95 -17.73
N PRO A 106 4.16 10.96 -18.44
CA PRO A 106 5.40 10.78 -19.20
C PRO A 106 6.53 10.35 -18.26
N ILE A 107 7.27 9.32 -18.67
CA ILE A 107 8.47 8.86 -17.96
C ILE A 107 9.61 9.79 -18.36
N GLU A 108 10.11 10.58 -17.42
CA GLU A 108 11.31 11.41 -17.62
C GLU A 108 12.58 10.61 -17.29
N TYR A 109 13.51 10.52 -18.24
CA TYR A 109 14.80 9.87 -18.03
C TYR A 109 15.87 10.92 -17.78
N CYS A 110 16.40 10.98 -16.55
CA CYS A 110 17.44 11.92 -16.16
C CYS A 110 18.79 11.20 -16.04
N HIS A 111 19.78 11.67 -16.79
CA HIS A 111 21.18 11.30 -16.56
C HIS A 111 21.76 12.22 -15.48
N PHE A 112 22.15 11.63 -14.35
CA PHE A 112 22.90 12.35 -13.33
C PHE A 112 24.39 12.08 -13.53
N ASP A 113 25.10 13.06 -14.08
CA ASP A 113 26.57 13.04 -14.08
C ASP A 113 27.05 13.56 -12.72
N CYS A 114 27.49 12.65 -11.85
CA CYS A 114 28.23 13.01 -10.64
C CYS A 114 29.69 13.34 -11.02
N ARG A 115 30.10 14.60 -10.82
CA ARG A 115 31.51 15.04 -10.88
C ARG A 115 32.17 14.97 -9.52
#